data_AF-A0A936AQM1-F1
#
_entry.id   AF-A0A936AQM1-F1
#
_cell.length_a   1.000
_cell.length_b   1.000
_cell.length_c   1.000
_cell.angle_alpha   90.00
_cell.angle_beta   90.00
_cell.angle_gamma   90.00
#
_symmetry.space_group_name_H-M   'P 1'
#
loop_
_entity.id
_entity.type
_entity.pdbx_description
1 polymer ?
#
loop_
_entity_poly.entity_id
_entity_poly.type
_entity_poly.pdbx_seq_one_letter_code
_entity_poly.pdbx_strand_id
1 'polypeptide(L)' 'MKLVSLADLEPDAELCSAIGNTLGADADSTEHSAILKDEDRCIRCALCAMRCPVDAITMERVNFSTFWRSA' A
#
# COMPACT_ATOMS: atom_id res chain seq x y z
N MET A 1 -3.01 -1.78 8.43
CA MET A 1 -3.55 -2.55 7.30
C MET A 1 -5.02 -2.80 7.56
N LYS A 2 -5.86 -2.43 6.61
CA LYS A 2 -7.31 -2.66 6.66
C LYS A 2 -7.71 -3.31 5.34
N LEU A 3 -8.41 -4.45 5.39
CA LEU A 3 -9.06 -5.01 4.21
C LEU A 3 -10.33 -4.20 3.96
N VAL A 4 -10.50 -3.71 2.74
CA VAL A 4 -11.64 -2.89 2.30
C VAL A 4 -12.16 -3.40 0.97
N SER A 5 -13.48 -3.32 0.76
CA SER A 5 -14.06 -3.58 -0.56
C SER A 5 -13.59 -2.52 -1.55
N LEU A 6 -13.35 -2.89 -2.82
CA LEU A 6 -13.06 -1.89 -3.85
C LEU A 6 -14.28 -1.00 -4.12
N ALA A 7 -15.50 -1.49 -3.89
CA ALA A 7 -16.73 -0.70 -4.03
C ALA A 7 -16.87 0.43 -2.99
N ASP A 8 -16.16 0.34 -1.86
CA ASP A 8 -16.19 1.35 -0.79
C ASP A 8 -15.09 2.42 -0.95
N LEU A 9 -14.26 2.32 -1.99
CA LEU A 9 -13.19 3.29 -2.26
C LEU A 9 -13.72 4.39 -3.19
N GLU A 10 -13.16 5.59 -3.04
CA GLU A 10 -13.33 6.69 -3.99
C GLU A 10 -12.11 6.69 -4.93
N PRO A 11 -12.15 5.99 -6.08
CA PRO A 11 -10.97 5.85 -6.91
C PRO A 11 -10.70 7.12 -7.71
N ASP A 12 -9.43 7.55 -7.69
CA ASP A 12 -8.92 8.52 -8.64
C ASP A 12 -8.59 7.85 -9.99
N ALA A 13 -8.13 8.65 -10.96
CA ALA A 13 -7.81 8.16 -12.29
C ALA A 13 -6.67 7.13 -12.29
N GLU A 14 -5.71 7.27 -11.37
CA GLU A 14 -4.57 6.37 -11.25
C GLU A 14 -5.01 5.02 -10.70
N LEU A 15 -5.84 5.04 -9.64
CA LEU A 15 -6.40 3.83 -9.05
C LEU A 15 -7.34 3.11 -10.02
N CYS A 16 -8.20 3.84 -10.76
CA CYS A 16 -9.02 3.25 -11.83
C CYS A 16 -8.16 2.53 -12.88
N SER A 17 -7.05 3.14 -13.31
CA SER A 17 -6.14 2.52 -14.28
C SER A 17 -5.46 1.28 -13.72
N ALA A 18 -5.00 1.33 -12.47
CA ALA A 18 -4.38 0.20 -11.80
C ALA A 18 -5.35 -0.99 -11.65
N ILE A 19 -6.62 -0.71 -11.28
CA ILE A 19 -7.69 -1.72 -11.22
C ILE A 19 -7.90 -2.35 -12.59
N GLY A 20 -8.08 -1.54 -13.63
CA GLY A 20 -8.29 -2.04 -15.00
C GLY A 20 -7.13 -2.90 -15.52
N ASN A 21 -5.89 -2.53 -15.21
CA ASN A 21 -4.70 -3.29 -15.61
C ASN A 21 -4.56 -4.62 -14.86
N THR A 22 -5.03 -4.68 -13.61
CA THR A 22 -4.83 -5.85 -12.73
C THR A 22 -5.98 -6.84 -12.82
N LEU A 23 -7.22 -6.34 -12.84
CA LEU A 23 -8.45 -7.14 -12.78
C LEU A 23 -9.21 -7.19 -14.12
N GLY A 24 -8.84 -6.35 -15.08
CA GLY A 24 -9.52 -6.20 -16.36
C GLY A 24 -10.43 -4.97 -16.40
N ALA A 25 -10.70 -4.46 -17.61
CA ALA A 25 -11.50 -3.25 -17.82
C ALA A 25 -12.96 -3.39 -17.36
N ASP A 26 -13.48 -4.63 -17.35
CA ASP A 26 -14.86 -4.96 -16.98
C ASP A 26 -14.96 -5.55 -15.56
N ALA A 27 -13.94 -5.36 -14.71
CA ALA A 27 -13.92 -5.94 -13.37
C ALA A 27 -15.04 -5.35 -12.49
N ASP A 28 -15.78 -6.23 -11.80
CA ASP A 28 -16.77 -5.82 -10.80
C ASP A 28 -16.06 -5.49 -9.48
N SER A 29 -16.11 -4.22 -9.09
CA SER A 29 -15.53 -3.72 -7.83
C SER A 29 -16.15 -4.34 -6.57
N THR A 30 -17.32 -4.98 -6.66
CA THR A 30 -17.98 -5.61 -5.50
C THR A 30 -17.40 -6.99 -5.15
N GLU A 31 -16.74 -7.65 -6.10
CA GLU A 31 -16.13 -8.98 -5.92
C GLU A 31 -14.68 -8.92 -5.43
N HIS A 32 -14.12 -7.71 -5.36
CA HIS A 32 -12.70 -7.49 -5.12
C HIS A 32 -12.47 -6.63 -3.88
N SER A 33 -11.30 -6.81 -3.27
CA SER A 33 -10.90 -6.08 -2.08
C SER A 33 -9.45 -5.63 -2.17
N ALA A 34 -9.12 -4.57 -1.43
CA ALA A 34 -7.78 -4.05 -1.31
C ALA A 34 -7.31 -4.04 0.14
N ILE A 35 -5.99 -4.15 0.32
CA ILE A 35 -5.34 -3.89 1.59
C ILE A 35 -4.90 -2.42 1.61
N LEU A 36 -5.52 -1.62 2.46
CA LEU A 36 -5.17 -0.21 2.62
C LEU A 36 -4.06 -0.01 3.67
N LYS A 37 -2.99 0.65 3.26
CA LYS A 37 -1.91 1.13 4.12
C LYS A 37 -2.20 2.56 4.55
N ASP A 38 -2.62 2.69 5.81
CA ASP A 38 -2.79 3.98 6.48
C ASP A 38 -1.44 4.44 7.04
N GLU A 39 -0.85 5.49 6.47
CA GLU A 39 0.47 6.01 6.86
C GLU A 39 0.49 6.63 8.26
N ASP A 40 -0.60 7.27 8.67
CA ASP A 40 -0.69 7.93 9.98
C ASP A 40 -0.69 6.90 11.10
N ARG A 41 -1.27 5.72 10.85
CA ARG A 41 -1.28 4.58 11.77
C ARG A 41 -0.09 3.64 11.59
N CYS A 42 0.68 3.77 10.52
CA CYS A 42 1.76 2.84 10.21
C CYS A 42 2.98 3.09 11.11
N ILE A 43 3.17 2.25 12.12
CA ILE A 43 4.36 2.28 12.98
C ILE A 43 5.61 1.62 12.36
N ARG A 44 5.57 1.28 11.06
CA ARG A 44 6.69 0.68 10.30
C ARG A 44 7.24 -0.62 10.92
N CYS A 45 6.38 -1.48 11.45
CA CYS A 45 6.78 -2.75 12.09
C CYS A 45 7.12 -3.90 11.12
N ALA A 46 7.00 -3.69 9.80
CA ALA A 46 7.27 -4.68 8.74
C ALA A 46 6.39 -5.96 8.73
N LEU A 47 5.44 -6.14 9.65
CA LEU A 47 4.57 -7.32 9.69
C LEU A 47 3.72 -7.53 8.42
N CYS A 48 3.32 -6.45 7.75
CA CYS A 48 2.58 -6.53 6.49
C CYS A 48 3.43 -7.10 5.35
N ALA A 49 4.69 -6.71 5.25
CA ALA A 49 5.62 -7.22 4.24
C ALA A 49 5.90 -8.71 4.50
N MET A 50 6.21 -9.09 5.75
CA MET A 50 6.49 -10.49 6.11
C MET A 50 5.32 -11.46 5.90
N ARG A 51 4.07 -10.95 5.94
CA ARG A 51 2.87 -11.78 5.80
C ARG A 51 2.29 -11.79 4.40
N CYS A 52 2.78 -10.96 3.48
CA CYS A 52 2.24 -10.89 2.14
C CYS A 52 2.60 -12.17 1.38
N PRO A 53 1.62 -12.97 0.91
CA PRO A 53 1.92 -14.24 0.24
C PRO A 53 2.46 -14.06 -1.19
N VAL A 54 2.38 -12.85 -1.74
CA VAL A 54 2.74 -12.51 -3.12
C VAL A 54 3.78 -11.40 -3.20
N ASP A 55 4.39 -11.05 -2.06
CA ASP A 55 5.45 -10.04 -1.97
C ASP A 55 5.08 -8.66 -2.56
N ALA A 56 3.79 -8.28 -2.54
CA ALA A 56 3.31 -7.00 -3.06
C ALA A 56 3.74 -5.77 -2.22
N ILE A 57 4.26 -5.98 -1.01
CA ILE A 57 4.66 -4.92 -0.08
C ILE A 57 6.06 -5.23 0.45
N THR A 58 6.98 -4.27 0.34
CA THR A 58 8.35 -4.35 0.87
C THR A 58 8.59 -3.35 2.01
N MET A 59 9.69 -3.53 2.75
CA MET A 59 10.13 -2.59 3.79
C MET A 59 11.66 -2.51 3.76
N GLU A 60 12.19 -1.29 3.79
CA GLU A 60 13.63 -1.03 3.79
C GLU A 60 14.06 -0.27 5.05
N ARG A 61 15.28 -0.57 5.53
CA ARG A 61 15.86 0.13 6.68
C ARG A 61 16.78 1.24 6.20
N VAL A 62 16.40 2.48 6.48
CA VAL A 62 17.24 3.66 6.19
C VAL A 62 18.08 4.02 7.42
N ASN A 63 19.38 4.19 7.23
CA ASN A 63 20.31 4.70 8.23
C ASN A 63 20.88 6.03 7.73
N PHE A 64 20.88 7.05 8.60
CA PHE A 64 21.51 8.33 8.31
C PHE A 64 22.52 8.66 9.41
N SER A 65 23.68 9.19 9.02
CA SER A 65 24.71 9.70 9.91
C SER A 65 24.92 11.19 9.64
N THR A 66 24.85 12.01 10.68
CA THR A 66 25.11 13.45 10.60
C THR A 66 26.36 13.79 11.39
N PHE A 67 27.26 14.55 10.78
CA PHE A 67 28.41 15.14 11.46
C PHE A 67 28.04 16.56 11.91
N TRP A 68 27.93 16.77 13.22
CA TRP A 68 27.79 18.11 13.77
C TRP A 68 29.12 18.85 13.65
N ARG A 69 29.10 20.00 12.97
CA ARG A 69 30.20 20.96 12.99
C ARG A 69 29.82 22.09 13.94
N SER A 70 30.50 22.17 15.07
CA SER A 70 30.47 23.36 15.93
C SER A 70 31.34 24.44 15.27
N ALA A 71 30.83 25.67 15.21
CA ALA A 71 31.58 26.85 14.77
C ALA A 71 32.68 27.22 15.77
#